data_AF-A0A486XAB3-F1
#
_entry.id   AF-A0A486XAB3-F1
#
_cell.length_a   1.000
_cell.length_b   1.000
_cell.length_c   1.000
_cell.angle_alpha   90.00
_cell.angle_beta   90.00
_cell.angle_gamma   90.00
#
_symmetry.space_group_name_H-M   'P 1'
#
loop_
_entity.id
_entity.type
_entity.pdbx_description
1 polymer ?
#
loop_
_entity_poly.entity_id
_entity_poly.type
_entity_poly.pdbx_seq_one_letter_code
_entity_poly.pdbx_strand_id
1 'polypeptide(L)'
;MKKLNVTIAILSGLISNIAIAVEEMVEPSGYVEVFRFSESEPENQTYVSKEESKQLNPKKMSDAEKLAKSIEFEVYEVGENRVAHTVFKSGAGICRGFKSHYGVDLTDSRTYYIDQANNEYYASIAGATIYSKNAPENVQYAPVFNIQDEKLAQQVQDEENKYGKQVATQNIAKNSEMLKKTICR
;
A
#
# COMPACT_ATOMS: atom_id res chain seq x y z
N MET A 1 32.23 -48.62 48.34
CA MET A 1 33.32 -48.63 47.33
C MET A 1 32.86 -47.92 46.06
N LYS A 2 33.65 -46.91 45.61
CA LYS A 2 33.68 -46.23 44.29
C LYS A 2 32.41 -45.47 43.85
N LYS A 3 32.42 -44.28 43.25
CA LYS A 3 33.33 -43.14 42.94
C LYS A 3 32.34 -42.16 42.22
N LEU A 4 32.33 -40.84 42.34
CA LEU A 4 33.27 -39.90 41.72
C LEU A 4 32.73 -38.47 41.98
N ASN A 5 33.63 -37.53 42.28
CA ASN A 5 33.39 -36.09 42.44
C ASN A 5 32.99 -35.41 41.11
N VAL A 6 32.21 -34.32 41.17
CA VAL A 6 32.47 -33.12 40.34
C VAL A 6 32.13 -31.84 41.12
N THR A 7 33.12 -30.96 41.13
CA THR A 7 33.23 -29.63 41.76
C THR A 7 32.33 -28.59 41.09
N ILE A 8 31.59 -27.79 41.86
CA ILE A 8 30.88 -26.60 41.37
C ILE A 8 31.75 -25.37 41.65
N ALA A 9 32.27 -24.75 40.59
CA ALA A 9 32.94 -23.47 40.66
C ALA A 9 31.92 -22.34 40.43
N ILE A 10 31.79 -21.45 41.41
CA ILE A 10 31.14 -20.15 41.26
C ILE A 10 32.22 -19.19 40.77
N LEU A 11 32.07 -18.64 39.56
CA LEU A 11 32.87 -17.49 39.13
C LEU A 11 31.93 -16.36 38.72
N SER A 12 31.91 -15.36 39.60
CA SER A 12 31.30 -14.06 39.46
C SER A 12 31.94 -13.23 38.34
N GLY A 13 31.09 -12.59 37.54
CA GLY A 13 31.25 -11.21 37.08
C GLY A 13 32.43 -10.86 36.17
N LEU A 14 32.13 -10.67 34.87
CA LEU A 14 32.82 -9.73 34.00
C LEU A 14 31.76 -8.98 33.20
N ILE A 15 31.54 -7.71 33.57
CA ILE A 15 30.76 -6.75 32.77
C ILE A 15 31.69 -6.32 31.64
N SER A 16 31.57 -6.95 30.48
CA SER A 16 32.17 -6.42 29.25
C SER A 16 31.31 -5.27 28.77
N ASN A 17 31.83 -4.05 28.90
CA ASN A 17 31.36 -2.89 28.16
C ASN A 17 31.61 -3.15 26.67
N ILE A 18 30.65 -3.74 25.97
CA ILE A 18 30.61 -3.67 24.52
C ILE A 18 30.04 -2.29 24.22
N ALA A 19 30.94 -1.33 23.97
CA ALA A 19 30.58 -0.14 23.23
C ALA A 19 30.14 -0.63 21.84
N ILE A 20 28.84 -0.72 21.62
CA ILE A 20 28.27 -0.87 20.28
C ILE A 20 28.59 0.46 19.60
N ALA A 21 29.59 0.46 18.73
CA ALA A 21 29.72 1.51 17.74
C ALA A 21 28.42 1.47 16.93
N VAL A 22 27.56 2.46 17.17
CA VAL A 22 26.47 2.77 16.24
C VAL A 22 27.18 3.34 15.03
N GLU A 23 27.46 2.49 14.05
CA GLU A 23 27.76 2.96 12.71
C GLU A 23 26.55 3.77 12.27
N GLU A 24 26.71 5.09 12.31
CA GLU A 24 25.82 6.04 11.70
C GLU A 24 25.72 5.63 10.23
N MET A 25 24.56 5.07 9.85
CA MET A 25 24.30 4.69 8.46
C MET A 25 24.26 5.98 7.65
N VAL A 26 25.41 6.32 7.05
CA VAL A 26 25.50 7.39 6.06
C VAL A 26 24.60 6.97 4.90
N GLU A 27 23.43 7.61 4.80
CA GLU A 27 22.50 7.41 3.69
C GLU A 27 23.25 7.68 2.38
N PRO A 28 23.29 6.72 1.44
CA PRO A 28 23.95 6.94 0.16
C PRO A 28 23.26 8.08 -0.58
N SER A 29 24.01 9.15 -0.82
CA SER A 29 23.71 10.23 -1.74
C SER A 29 23.40 9.63 -3.12
N GLY A 30 22.12 9.43 -3.42
CA GLY A 30 21.67 8.74 -4.62
C GLY A 30 20.26 8.12 -4.57
N TYR A 31 19.55 8.19 -3.45
CA TYR A 31 18.10 7.90 -3.43
C TYR A 31 17.37 8.93 -4.29
N VAL A 32 16.67 8.49 -5.34
CA VAL A 32 15.67 9.33 -5.98
C VAL A 32 14.43 9.28 -5.09
N GLU A 33 13.85 10.44 -4.78
CA GLU A 33 12.69 10.59 -3.88
C GLU A 33 11.39 9.93 -4.39
N VAL A 34 11.41 9.13 -5.46
CA VAL A 34 10.21 8.64 -6.16
C VAL A 34 9.32 7.77 -5.26
N PHE A 35 9.91 6.98 -4.35
CA PHE A 35 9.14 6.14 -3.42
C PHE A 35 8.80 6.81 -2.09
N ARG A 36 9.39 7.98 -1.75
CA ARG A 36 8.95 8.77 -0.58
C ARG A 36 7.54 9.35 -0.80
N PHE A 37 7.13 9.61 -2.04
CA PHE A 37 5.76 10.04 -2.40
C PHE A 37 4.68 8.96 -2.17
N SER A 38 5.07 7.70 -1.92
CA SER A 38 4.11 6.65 -1.56
C SER A 38 3.53 6.80 -0.15
N GLU A 39 4.17 7.64 0.68
CA GLU A 39 3.83 7.80 2.10
C GLU A 39 2.98 9.04 2.40
N SER A 40 2.87 10.02 1.49
CA SER A 40 2.03 11.19 1.73
C SER A 40 0.54 10.83 1.69
N GLU A 41 -0.22 11.33 2.66
CA GLU A 41 -1.68 11.24 2.64
C GLU A 41 -2.23 12.11 1.49
N PRO A 42 -3.31 11.69 0.81
CA PRO A 42 -3.89 12.52 -0.23
C PRO A 42 -4.50 13.80 0.36
N GLU A 43 -4.36 14.90 -0.35
CA GLU A 43 -4.96 16.18 0.05
C GLU A 43 -6.49 16.12 -0.09
N ASN A 44 -6.97 15.43 -1.12
CA ASN A 44 -8.38 15.25 -1.38
C ASN A 44 -8.69 13.82 -1.81
N GLN A 45 -9.83 13.30 -1.33
CA GLN A 45 -10.34 11.98 -1.68
C GLN A 45 -11.83 12.08 -2.00
N THR A 46 -12.21 11.58 -3.18
CA THR A 46 -13.59 11.64 -3.70
C THR A 46 -14.13 10.24 -3.95
N TYR A 47 -15.38 9.99 -3.54
CA TYR A 47 -16.07 8.72 -3.72
C TYR A 47 -17.24 8.90 -4.68
N VAL A 48 -17.29 8.08 -5.73
CA VAL A 48 -18.30 8.16 -6.80
C VAL A 48 -18.89 6.78 -7.05
N SER A 49 -20.21 6.70 -7.11
CA SER A 49 -20.94 5.52 -7.60
C SER A 49 -21.74 5.92 -8.83
N LYS A 50 -21.77 5.08 -9.86
CA LYS A 50 -22.55 5.32 -11.08
C LYS A 50 -24.06 5.41 -10.82
N GLU A 51 -24.52 4.84 -9.71
CA GLU A 51 -25.91 4.86 -9.28
C GLU A 51 -26.30 6.21 -8.64
N GLU A 52 -25.34 7.11 -8.41
CA GLU A 52 -25.53 8.34 -7.64
C GLU A 52 -25.09 9.56 -8.46
N SER A 53 -25.93 10.61 -8.49
CA SER A 53 -25.67 11.84 -9.24
C SER A 53 -24.71 12.81 -8.54
N LYS A 54 -24.23 12.45 -7.35
CA LYS A 54 -23.35 13.28 -6.51
C LYS A 54 -22.25 12.44 -5.89
N GLN A 55 -21.17 13.13 -5.51
CA GLN A 55 -20.11 12.55 -4.69
C GLN A 55 -20.67 12.13 -3.33
N LEU A 56 -20.17 11.01 -2.82
CA LEU A 56 -20.59 10.40 -1.57
C LEU A 56 -19.55 10.70 -0.48
N ASN A 57 -20.01 10.92 0.74
CA ASN A 57 -19.13 11.06 1.90
C ASN A 57 -19.24 9.82 2.79
N PRO A 58 -18.26 8.89 2.79
CA PRO A 58 -18.36 7.64 3.55
C PRO A 58 -18.31 7.84 5.07
N LYS A 59 -18.04 9.06 5.57
CA LYS A 59 -18.21 9.39 7.00
C LYS A 59 -19.68 9.58 7.37
N LYS A 60 -20.56 9.85 6.39
CA LYS A 60 -22.02 9.89 6.57
C LYS A 60 -22.59 8.49 6.36
N MET A 61 -23.32 7.99 7.35
CA MET A 61 -23.86 6.63 7.33
C MET A 61 -24.72 6.34 6.09
N SER A 62 -25.57 7.29 5.68
CA SER A 62 -26.41 7.13 4.48
C SER A 62 -25.63 6.95 3.19
N ASP A 63 -24.50 7.66 3.07
CA ASP A 63 -23.67 7.63 1.87
C ASP A 63 -22.76 6.39 1.89
N ALA A 64 -22.28 5.99 3.07
CA ALA A 64 -21.57 4.72 3.27
C ALA A 64 -22.45 3.52 2.91
N GLU A 65 -23.72 3.53 3.29
CA GLU A 65 -24.68 2.47 2.93
C GLU A 65 -24.91 2.36 1.42
N LYS A 66 -24.88 3.50 0.70
CA LYS A 66 -24.99 3.51 -0.77
C LYS A 66 -23.77 2.86 -1.41
N LEU A 67 -22.57 3.27 -0.98
CA LEU A 67 -21.30 2.64 -1.40
C LEU A 67 -21.26 1.15 -1.05
N ALA A 68 -21.81 0.76 0.10
CA ALA A 68 -21.83 -0.61 0.56
C ALA A 68 -22.69 -1.54 -0.30
N LYS A 69 -23.78 -1.00 -0.86
CA LYS A 69 -24.78 -1.75 -1.64
C LYS A 69 -24.51 -1.70 -3.15
N SER A 70 -23.77 -0.71 -3.63
CA SER A 70 -23.50 -0.57 -5.06
C SER A 70 -22.73 -1.77 -5.60
N ILE A 71 -22.89 -2.04 -6.89
CA ILE A 71 -22.10 -3.08 -7.58
C ILE A 71 -20.71 -2.61 -7.95
N GLU A 72 -20.53 -1.29 -8.05
CA GLU A 72 -19.28 -0.63 -8.39
C GLU A 72 -19.23 0.73 -7.70
N PHE A 73 -18.06 1.12 -7.21
CA PHE A 73 -17.77 2.52 -6.93
C PHE A 73 -16.28 2.79 -7.14
N GLU A 74 -15.96 4.06 -7.27
CA GLU A 74 -14.64 4.56 -7.59
C GLU A 74 -14.18 5.54 -6.51
N VAL A 75 -12.89 5.50 -6.20
CA VAL A 75 -12.21 6.42 -5.30
C VAL A 75 -11.13 7.14 -6.08
N TYR A 76 -11.15 8.46 -6.03
CA TYR A 76 -10.13 9.32 -6.61
C TYR A 76 -9.36 9.99 -5.48
N GLU A 77 -8.04 9.90 -5.51
CA GLU A 77 -7.15 10.60 -4.60
C GLU A 77 -6.27 11.55 -5.39
N VAL A 78 -6.15 12.78 -4.91
CA VAL A 78 -5.28 13.80 -5.49
C VAL A 78 -4.40 14.36 -4.39
N GLY A 79 -3.10 14.40 -4.63
CA GLY A 79 -2.12 15.16 -3.86
C GLY A 79 -1.10 15.78 -4.79
N GLU A 80 -0.17 16.56 -4.23
CA GLU A 80 0.80 17.34 -4.98
C GLU A 80 1.50 16.59 -6.12
N ASN A 81 2.14 15.46 -5.85
CA ASN A 81 2.91 14.68 -6.84
C ASN A 81 2.33 13.28 -7.11
N ARG A 82 1.08 13.03 -6.68
CA ARG A 82 0.45 11.72 -6.82
C ARG A 82 -1.04 11.84 -7.09
N VAL A 83 -1.50 11.04 -8.03
CA VAL A 83 -2.93 10.77 -8.20
C VAL A 83 -3.20 9.27 -8.08
N ALA A 84 -4.34 8.90 -7.52
CA ALA A 84 -4.81 7.53 -7.51
C ALA A 84 -6.26 7.42 -7.97
N HIS A 85 -6.55 6.33 -8.65
CA HIS A 85 -7.89 5.90 -9.01
C HIS A 85 -8.06 4.43 -8.63
N THR A 86 -8.93 4.18 -7.67
CA THR A 86 -9.26 2.83 -7.22
C THR A 86 -10.69 2.50 -7.60
N VAL A 87 -10.90 1.37 -8.26
CA VAL A 87 -12.23 0.87 -8.64
C VAL A 87 -12.51 -0.39 -7.85
N PHE A 88 -13.68 -0.44 -7.21
CA PHE A 88 -14.18 -1.60 -6.47
C PHE A 88 -15.39 -2.18 -7.20
N LYS A 89 -15.44 -3.49 -7.41
CA LYS A 89 -16.55 -4.17 -8.11
C LYS A 89 -16.96 -5.46 -7.42
N SER A 90 -18.27 -5.67 -7.31
CA SER A 90 -18.86 -6.94 -6.85
C SER A 90 -20.30 -7.05 -7.33
N GLY A 91 -20.61 -8.09 -8.11
CA GLY A 91 -21.98 -8.36 -8.55
C GLY A 91 -22.98 -8.63 -7.42
N ALA A 92 -22.49 -8.99 -6.23
CA ALA A 92 -23.31 -9.18 -5.03
C ALA A 92 -23.58 -7.88 -4.25
N GLY A 93 -23.02 -6.75 -4.69
CA GLY A 93 -22.84 -5.52 -3.92
C GLY A 93 -21.53 -5.54 -3.14
N ILE A 94 -20.88 -4.37 -2.94
CA ILE A 94 -19.52 -4.29 -2.37
C ILE A 94 -19.41 -4.99 -1.02
N CYS A 95 -20.19 -4.59 -0.02
CA CYS A 95 -19.99 -5.12 1.33
C CYS A 95 -20.48 -6.55 1.50
N ARG A 96 -21.49 -6.96 0.73
CA ARG A 96 -21.91 -8.36 0.69
C ARG A 96 -20.83 -9.24 0.05
N GLY A 97 -20.26 -8.79 -1.06
CA GLY A 97 -19.13 -9.44 -1.73
C GLY A 97 -17.95 -9.59 -0.76
N PHE A 98 -17.51 -8.47 -0.18
CA PHE A 98 -16.36 -8.38 0.73
C PHE A 98 -16.48 -9.28 1.99
N LYS A 99 -17.70 -9.45 2.51
CA LYS A 99 -18.00 -10.29 3.68
C LYS A 99 -18.26 -11.77 3.33
N SER A 100 -18.21 -12.14 2.06
CA SER A 100 -18.54 -13.49 1.56
C SER A 100 -17.39 -14.09 0.75
N HIS A 101 -17.60 -15.29 0.20
CA HIS A 101 -16.64 -15.94 -0.70
C HIS A 101 -16.59 -15.31 -2.09
N TYR A 102 -17.53 -14.44 -2.45
CA TYR A 102 -17.53 -13.76 -3.75
C TYR A 102 -16.39 -12.73 -3.87
N GLY A 103 -16.01 -12.09 -2.76
CA GLY A 103 -14.97 -11.05 -2.76
C GLY A 103 -15.41 -9.75 -3.42
N VAL A 104 -14.47 -8.82 -3.54
CA VAL A 104 -14.58 -7.58 -4.31
C VAL A 104 -13.37 -7.49 -5.19
N ASP A 105 -13.57 -7.35 -6.50
CA ASP A 105 -12.48 -7.06 -7.42
C ASP A 105 -12.08 -5.59 -7.26
N LEU A 106 -10.79 -5.38 -7.04
CA LEU A 106 -10.17 -4.09 -6.85
C LEU A 106 -9.15 -3.87 -7.97
N THR A 107 -9.24 -2.72 -8.63
CA THR A 107 -8.18 -2.19 -9.49
C THR A 107 -7.69 -0.88 -8.90
N ASP A 108 -6.41 -0.79 -8.55
CA ASP A 108 -5.76 0.40 -7.99
C ASP A 108 -4.73 0.91 -8.99
N SER A 109 -4.97 2.10 -9.54
CA SER A 109 -4.06 2.76 -10.46
C SER A 109 -3.52 4.02 -9.80
N ARG A 110 -2.19 4.15 -9.71
CA ARG A 110 -1.53 5.30 -9.08
C ARG A 110 -0.48 5.85 -10.02
N THR A 111 -0.47 7.16 -10.21
CA THR A 111 0.57 7.87 -10.96
C THR A 111 1.37 8.72 -10.00
N TYR A 112 2.69 8.57 -10.06
CA TYR A 112 3.69 9.32 -9.30
C TYR A 112 4.42 10.22 -10.28
N TYR A 113 4.22 11.52 -10.14
CA TYR A 113 4.90 12.53 -10.95
C TYR A 113 6.29 12.79 -10.37
N ILE A 114 7.30 12.56 -11.19
CA ILE A 114 8.71 12.69 -10.83
C ILE A 114 9.22 14.07 -11.27
N ASP A 115 8.77 14.50 -12.45
CA ASP A 115 8.93 15.87 -12.93
C ASP A 115 7.62 16.32 -13.58
N GLN A 116 6.88 17.18 -12.88
CA GLN A 116 5.61 17.70 -13.39
C GLN A 116 5.78 18.64 -14.59
N ALA A 117 6.87 19.39 -14.65
CA ALA A 117 7.10 20.37 -15.72
C ALA A 117 7.33 19.66 -17.06
N ASN A 118 8.00 18.51 -17.02
CA ASN A 118 8.26 17.67 -18.19
C ASN A 118 7.28 16.50 -18.36
N ASN A 119 6.25 16.43 -17.49
CA ASN A 119 5.28 15.35 -17.44
C ASN A 119 5.93 13.95 -17.34
N GLU A 120 7.03 13.85 -16.59
CA GLU A 120 7.69 12.59 -16.33
C GLU A 120 7.07 11.90 -15.12
N TYR A 121 6.65 10.66 -15.31
CA TYR A 121 5.96 9.91 -14.28
C TYR A 121 6.21 8.41 -14.38
N TYR A 122 5.97 7.76 -13.25
CA TYR A 122 5.81 6.32 -13.15
C TYR A 122 4.39 6.02 -12.65
N ALA A 123 3.73 5.02 -13.23
CA ALA A 123 2.42 4.57 -12.78
C ALA A 123 2.42 3.10 -12.36
N SER A 124 1.77 2.84 -11.22
CA SER A 124 1.53 1.53 -10.64
C SER A 124 0.09 1.11 -10.92
N ILE A 125 -0.11 -0.01 -11.62
CA ILE A 125 -1.44 -0.59 -11.82
C ILE A 125 -1.47 -1.94 -11.12
N ALA A 126 -2.37 -2.08 -10.15
CA ALA A 126 -2.53 -3.31 -9.38
C ALA A 126 -3.98 -3.79 -9.41
N GLY A 127 -4.16 -5.10 -9.53
CA GLY A 127 -5.46 -5.76 -9.47
C GLY A 127 -5.45 -6.84 -8.40
N ALA A 128 -6.55 -7.02 -7.67
CA ALA A 128 -6.72 -8.13 -6.73
C ALA A 128 -8.19 -8.38 -6.42
N THR A 129 -8.51 -9.57 -5.92
CA THR A 129 -9.80 -9.84 -5.28
C THR A 129 -9.59 -9.74 -3.77
N ILE A 130 -10.33 -8.84 -3.10
CA ILE A 130 -10.19 -8.56 -1.67
C ILE A 130 -11.37 -9.08 -0.84
N TYR A 131 -11.07 -9.44 0.41
CA TYR A 131 -12.00 -10.03 1.37
C TYR A 131 -11.84 -9.39 2.75
N SER A 132 -12.89 -9.44 3.55
CA SER A 132 -12.89 -8.90 4.92
C SER A 132 -12.03 -9.67 5.93
N LYS A 133 -11.79 -10.96 5.68
CA LYS A 133 -11.09 -11.87 6.60
C LYS A 133 -9.90 -12.60 6.00
N ASN A 134 -9.84 -12.72 4.67
CA ASN A 134 -8.79 -13.43 3.96
C ASN A 134 -7.81 -12.43 3.33
N ALA A 135 -6.59 -12.88 3.09
CA ALA A 135 -5.64 -12.11 2.31
C ALA A 135 -6.18 -11.86 0.88
N PRO A 136 -5.75 -10.78 0.20
CA PRO A 136 -6.06 -10.57 -1.20
C PRO A 136 -5.62 -11.77 -2.06
N GLU A 137 -6.47 -12.16 -3.00
CA GLU A 137 -6.18 -13.21 -3.98
C GLU A 137 -6.01 -12.59 -5.38
N ASN A 138 -5.47 -13.38 -6.32
CA ASN A 138 -5.30 -12.98 -7.72
C ASN A 138 -4.55 -11.64 -7.90
N VAL A 139 -3.57 -11.37 -7.04
CA VAL A 139 -2.81 -10.12 -7.08
C VAL A 139 -2.00 -10.05 -8.38
N GLN A 140 -2.34 -9.07 -9.21
CA GLN A 140 -1.66 -8.71 -10.44
C GLN A 140 -1.07 -7.32 -10.30
N TYR A 141 0.08 -7.09 -10.94
CA TYR A 141 0.78 -5.82 -10.86
C TYR A 141 1.56 -5.56 -12.14
N ALA A 142 1.47 -4.33 -12.65
CA ALA A 142 2.22 -3.86 -13.80
C ALA A 142 2.65 -2.39 -13.61
N PRO A 143 3.94 -2.08 -13.81
CA PRO A 143 4.43 -0.71 -13.87
C PRO A 143 4.30 -0.12 -15.29
N VAL A 144 4.13 1.19 -15.38
CA VAL A 144 4.17 1.97 -16.62
C VAL A 144 5.08 3.17 -16.41
N PHE A 145 5.95 3.47 -17.36
CA PHE A 145 6.92 4.56 -17.26
C PHE A 145 6.75 5.53 -18.42
N ASN A 146 6.76 6.83 -18.09
CA ASN A 146 6.88 7.92 -19.06
C ASN A 146 7.99 8.84 -18.57
N ILE A 147 9.24 8.47 -18.87
CA ILE A 147 10.44 9.19 -18.41
C ILE A 147 11.38 9.28 -19.60
N GLN A 148 11.77 10.50 -19.96
CA GLN A 148 12.58 10.77 -21.14
C GLN A 148 14.07 10.84 -20.78
N ASP A 149 14.40 11.36 -19.60
CA ASP A 149 15.77 11.31 -19.09
C ASP A 149 16.19 9.85 -18.83
N GLU A 150 17.18 9.37 -19.58
CA GLU A 150 17.63 7.97 -19.52
C GLU A 150 18.20 7.57 -18.16
N LYS A 151 18.88 8.49 -17.47
CA LYS A 151 19.48 8.19 -16.16
C LYS A 151 18.40 8.07 -15.11
N LEU A 152 17.44 9.00 -15.13
CA LEU A 152 16.28 8.97 -14.25
C LEU A 152 15.41 7.74 -14.52
N ALA A 153 15.19 7.41 -15.80
CA ALA A 153 14.42 6.23 -16.19
C ALA A 153 15.06 4.95 -15.64
N GLN A 154 16.39 4.81 -15.72
CA GLN A 154 17.09 3.66 -15.16
C GLN A 154 16.96 3.59 -13.63
N GLN A 155 17.16 4.72 -12.94
CA GLN A 155 17.04 4.78 -11.48
C GLN A 155 15.63 4.38 -11.00
N VAL A 156 14.60 4.91 -11.66
CA VAL A 156 13.20 4.66 -11.29
C VAL A 156 12.81 3.20 -11.56
N GLN A 157 13.29 2.63 -12.67
CA GLN A 157 13.09 1.22 -12.97
C GLN A 157 13.81 0.31 -11.96
N ASP A 158 15.03 0.65 -11.53
CA ASP A 158 15.77 -0.13 -10.53
C ASP A 158 15.04 -0.14 -9.17
N GLU A 159 14.50 1.00 -8.75
CA GLU A 159 13.71 1.10 -7.52
C GLU A 159 12.34 0.40 -7.64
N GLU A 160 11.66 0.53 -8.79
CA GLU A 160 10.42 -0.19 -9.06
C GLU A 160 10.62 -1.70 -9.02
N ASN A 161 11.66 -2.22 -9.68
CA ASN A 161 12.00 -3.64 -9.65
C ASN A 161 12.23 -4.16 -8.21
N LYS A 162 12.73 -3.29 -7.32
CA LYS A 162 13.01 -3.65 -5.93
C LYS A 162 11.79 -3.54 -5.01
N TYR A 163 10.94 -2.53 -5.19
CA TYR A 163 9.91 -2.16 -4.21
C TYR A 163 8.48 -2.05 -4.78
N GLY A 164 8.33 -1.88 -6.09
CA GLY A 164 7.06 -1.55 -6.76
C GLY A 164 5.92 -2.49 -6.39
N LYS A 165 6.14 -3.80 -6.54
CA LYS A 165 5.13 -4.83 -6.20
C LYS A 165 4.76 -4.83 -4.71
N GLN A 166 5.72 -4.60 -3.82
CA GLN A 166 5.47 -4.54 -2.39
C GLN A 166 4.58 -3.35 -2.05
N VAL A 167 4.91 -2.16 -2.58
CA VAL A 167 4.13 -0.94 -2.38
C VAL A 167 2.71 -1.09 -2.96
N ALA A 168 2.57 -1.65 -4.16
CA ALA A 168 1.27 -1.95 -4.75
C ALA A 168 0.41 -2.87 -3.85
N THR A 169 1.02 -3.91 -3.27
CA THR A 169 0.34 -4.83 -2.34
C THR A 169 -0.08 -4.13 -1.06
N GLN A 170 0.75 -3.22 -0.52
CA GLN A 170 0.40 -2.40 0.64
C GLN A 170 -0.78 -1.46 0.34
N ASN A 171 -0.85 -0.88 -0.87
CA ASN A 171 -1.97 -0.04 -1.29
C ASN A 171 -3.28 -0.83 -1.39
N ILE A 172 -3.24 -2.06 -1.92
CA ILE A 172 -4.40 -2.98 -1.89
C ILE A 172 -4.85 -3.23 -0.45
N ALA A 173 -3.92 -3.49 0.47
CA ALA A 173 -4.24 -3.72 1.88
C ALA A 173 -4.86 -2.47 2.54
N LYS A 174 -4.33 -1.28 2.27
CA LYS A 174 -4.90 0.01 2.74
C LYS A 174 -6.33 0.19 2.25
N ASN A 175 -6.59 -0.07 0.97
CA ASN A 175 -7.93 0.01 0.38
C ASN A 175 -8.92 -1.01 0.98
N SER A 176 -8.46 -2.25 1.21
CA SER A 176 -9.25 -3.28 1.91
C SER A 176 -9.60 -2.84 3.34
N GLU A 177 -8.65 -2.25 4.05
CA GLU A 177 -8.88 -1.74 5.41
C GLU A 177 -9.83 -0.54 5.43
N MET A 178 -9.77 0.34 4.42
CA MET A 178 -10.73 1.43 4.22
C MET A 178 -12.16 0.88 4.05
N LEU A 179 -12.35 -0.16 3.22
CA LEU A 179 -13.64 -0.83 3.09
C LEU A 179 -14.11 -1.33 4.45
N LYS A 180 -13.25 -2.05 5.18
CA LYS A 180 -13.58 -2.66 6.47
C LYS A 180 -13.99 -1.63 7.53
N LYS A 181 -13.23 -0.54 7.68
CA LYS A 181 -13.43 0.45 8.76
C LYS A 181 -14.49 1.50 8.44
N THR A 182 -14.66 1.86 7.17
CA THR A 182 -15.43 3.04 6.80
C THR A 182 -16.75 2.69 6.13
N ILE A 183 -16.73 1.79 5.15
CA ILE A 183 -17.89 1.52 4.26
C ILE A 183 -18.67 0.27 4.73
N CYS A 184 -17.96 -0.82 5.01
CA CYS A 184 -18.49 -2.14 5.31
C CYS A 184 -18.49 -2.48 6.80
N ARG A 185 -18.76 -1.49 7.65
CA ARG A 185 -18.83 -1.64 9.10
C ARG A 185 -19.71 -2.82 9.54
#